data_AF-A0A9D6GEN6-F1
#
_entry.id   AF-A0A9D6GEN6-F1
#
_cell.length_a   1.000
_cell.length_b   1.000
_cell.length_c   1.000
_cell.angle_alpha   90.00
_cell.angle_beta   90.00
_cell.angle_gamma   90.00
#
_symmetry.space_group_name_H-M   'P 1'
#
loop_
_entity.id
_entity.type
_entity.pdbx_description
1 polymer ?
#
loop_
_entity_poly.entity_id
_entity_poly.type
_entity_poly.pdbx_seq_one_letter_code
_entity_poly.pdbx_strand_id
1 'polypeptide(L)'
;SADGYVIGGKTGTADKLAGRGYQKKANISSFVGAFPIDAPRYVVLVLIDEPKGNKSTFNYSTGGWVAAPVVARIVKRMATLIGMPPERHPEPAPEGLLREARAVTSVARAVPTPKAATVNAEDHMLNRVRAVLATGTPDAAAFAARPASPEPQPGHPEKALATR
;
A
#
# COMPACT_ATOMS: atom_id res chain seq x y z
N SER A 1 5.98 4.42 -8.08
CA SER A 1 6.90 5.47 -7.61
C SER A 1 6.88 6.62 -8.60
N ALA A 2 7.09 7.84 -8.12
CA ALA A 2 7.14 9.05 -8.93
C ALA A 2 8.52 9.69 -8.75
N ASP A 3 9.39 9.58 -9.76
CA ASP A 3 10.70 10.26 -9.80
C ASP A 3 11.53 10.16 -8.49
N GLY A 4 11.59 8.96 -7.92
CA GLY A 4 12.29 8.69 -6.65
C GLY A 4 11.42 8.80 -5.40
N TYR A 5 10.15 9.19 -5.47
CA TYR A 5 9.24 9.14 -4.32
C TYR A 5 8.39 7.87 -4.36
N VAL A 6 8.48 7.07 -3.31
CA VAL A 6 7.63 5.88 -3.14
C VAL A 6 6.29 6.31 -2.56
N ILE A 7 5.23 6.04 -3.32
CA ILE A 7 3.84 6.37 -2.98
C ILE A 7 3.07 5.06 -2.90
N GLY A 8 2.49 4.78 -1.74
CA GLY A 8 1.51 3.71 -1.59
C GLY A 8 0.12 4.25 -1.82
N GLY A 9 -0.72 3.55 -2.59
CA GLY A 9 -2.08 4.01 -2.84
C GLY A 9 -2.94 3.04 -3.62
N LYS A 10 -4.22 3.39 -3.74
CA LYS A 10 -5.22 2.62 -4.48
C LYS A 10 -5.97 3.53 -5.45
N THR A 11 -6.23 2.98 -6.63
CA THR A 11 -7.11 3.57 -7.62
C THR A 11 -8.56 3.15 -7.39
N GLY A 12 -9.48 4.09 -7.60
CA GLY A 12 -10.91 3.85 -7.68
C GLY A 12 -11.45 4.31 -9.03
N THR A 13 -12.45 3.60 -9.55
CA THR A 13 -13.25 4.06 -10.69
C THR A 13 -14.67 3.63 -10.42
N ALA A 14 -15.59 4.59 -10.42
CA ALA A 14 -16.99 4.35 -10.12
C ALA A 14 -17.85 5.00 -11.19
N ASP A 15 -18.79 4.25 -11.75
CA ASP A 15 -19.79 4.82 -12.65
C ASP A 15 -20.76 5.68 -11.83
N LYS A 16 -21.14 6.84 -12.37
CA LYS A 16 -22.11 7.73 -11.74
C LYS A 16 -23.51 7.13 -11.80
N LEU A 17 -24.33 7.47 -10.82
CA LEU A 17 -25.76 7.17 -10.84
C LEU A 17 -26.50 8.13 -11.78
N ALA A 18 -27.45 7.60 -12.55
CA ALA A 18 -28.50 8.37 -13.20
C ALA A 18 -29.85 7.67 -13.08
N GLY A 19 -30.79 8.35 -12.42
CA GLY A 19 -32.12 7.81 -12.19
C GLY A 19 -32.07 6.47 -11.45
N ARG A 20 -32.46 5.39 -12.12
CA ARG A 20 -32.51 4.03 -11.55
C ARG A 20 -31.30 3.14 -11.89
N GLY A 21 -30.24 3.67 -12.50
CA GLY A 21 -29.08 2.87 -12.90
C GLY A 21 -27.77 3.67 -13.00
N TYR A 22 -26.71 3.04 -13.50
CA TYR A 22 -25.40 3.66 -13.71
C TYR A 22 -25.26 4.24 -15.11
N GLN A 23 -24.62 5.41 -15.24
CA GLN A 23 -24.22 5.99 -16.52
C GLN A 23 -22.89 5.40 -16.98
N LYS A 24 -22.95 4.52 -17.98
CA LYS A 24 -21.74 3.88 -18.56
C LYS A 24 -20.71 4.84 -19.17
N LYS A 25 -21.08 6.12 -19.37
CA LYS A 25 -20.21 7.15 -19.97
C LYS A 25 -19.85 8.30 -19.00
N ALA A 26 -20.34 8.24 -17.77
CA ALA A 26 -20.05 9.21 -16.74
C ALA A 26 -19.52 8.46 -15.52
N ASN A 27 -18.24 8.65 -15.22
CA ASN A 27 -17.57 8.00 -14.13
C ASN A 27 -16.81 9.02 -13.28
N ILE A 28 -16.45 8.60 -12.07
CA ILE A 28 -15.54 9.31 -11.19
C ILE A 28 -14.28 8.44 -11.10
N SER A 29 -13.15 9.02 -11.49
CA SER A 29 -11.85 8.39 -11.36
C SER A 29 -11.08 8.97 -10.20
N SER A 30 -10.63 8.11 -9.32
CA SER A 30 -9.99 8.52 -8.09
C SER A 30 -8.69 7.79 -7.81
N PHE A 31 -7.85 8.44 -7.03
CA PHE A 31 -6.66 7.86 -6.44
C PHE A 31 -6.54 8.38 -5.01
N VAL A 32 -6.35 7.48 -4.06
CA VAL A 32 -5.95 7.82 -2.70
C VAL A 32 -4.59 7.18 -2.41
N GLY A 33 -3.69 7.93 -1.82
CA GLY A 33 -2.39 7.41 -1.41
C GLY A 33 -1.77 8.17 -0.26
N ALA A 34 -0.76 7.56 0.34
CA ALA A 34 0.04 8.14 1.41
C ALA A 34 1.52 8.18 1.01
N PHE A 35 2.23 9.18 1.51
CA PHE A 35 3.66 9.35 1.29
C PHE A 35 4.33 10.12 2.46
N PRO A 36 5.62 9.86 2.75
CA PRO A 36 6.41 8.68 2.36
C PRO A 36 5.76 7.36 2.83
N ILE A 37 6.08 6.22 2.24
CA ILE A 37 5.41 4.95 2.60
C ILE A 37 6.03 4.27 3.84
N ASP A 38 7.31 4.51 4.06
CA ASP A 38 8.10 4.05 5.20
C ASP A 38 7.68 4.75 6.50
N ALA A 39 7.41 6.06 6.42
CA ALA A 39 6.87 6.86 7.51
C ALA A 39 5.76 7.80 6.99
N PRO A 40 4.51 7.32 6.85
CA PRO A 40 3.41 8.11 6.31
C PRO A 40 3.14 9.39 7.12
N ARG A 41 3.28 10.54 6.46
CA ARG A 41 3.00 11.87 7.02
C ARG A 41 1.92 12.62 6.27
N TYR A 42 1.71 12.28 5.00
CA TYR A 42 0.78 12.98 4.11
C TYR A 42 -0.14 11.99 3.42
N VAL A 43 -1.38 12.42 3.20
CA VAL A 43 -2.37 11.73 2.37
C VAL A 43 -2.71 12.63 1.20
N VAL A 44 -2.79 12.02 0.01
CA VAL A 44 -3.23 12.68 -1.22
C VAL A 44 -4.46 11.94 -1.73
N LEU A 45 -5.51 12.71 -1.98
CA LEU A 45 -6.74 12.25 -2.61
C LEU A 45 -6.98 13.09 -3.85
N VAL A 46 -7.09 12.43 -5.00
CA VAL A 46 -7.47 13.05 -6.26
C VAL A 46 -8.75 12.38 -6.72
N LEU A 47 -9.77 13.19 -7.01
CA LEU A 47 -10.98 12.77 -7.73
C LEU A 47 -11.10 13.61 -8.99
N ILE A 48 -11.40 12.95 -10.09
CA ILE A 48 -11.61 13.58 -11.39
C ILE A 48 -12.99 13.17 -11.85
N ASP A 49 -13.81 14.20 -12.09
CA ASP A 49 -15.19 14.03 -12.49
C ASP A 49 -15.33 13.90 -14.00
N GLU A 50 -16.03 12.86 -14.43
CA GLU A 50 -16.28 12.51 -15.85
C GLU A 50 -15.07 12.66 -16.78
N PRO A 51 -13.90 12.09 -16.44
CA PRO A 51 -12.73 12.15 -17.29
C PRO A 51 -13.03 11.58 -18.67
N LYS A 52 -12.63 12.31 -19.71
CA LYS A 52 -12.72 11.85 -21.09
C LYS A 52 -11.40 11.22 -21.48
N GLY A 53 -11.44 9.95 -21.88
CA GLY A 53 -10.28 9.28 -22.46
C GLY A 53 -9.84 9.97 -23.75
N ASN A 54 -8.54 10.04 -23.98
CA ASN A 54 -7.96 10.60 -25.19
C ASN A 54 -6.92 9.64 -25.77
N LYS A 55 -6.29 10.01 -26.90
CA LYS A 55 -5.27 9.16 -27.54
C LYS A 55 -4.11 8.81 -26.60
N SER A 56 -3.70 9.74 -25.74
CA SER A 56 -2.61 9.55 -24.76
C SER A 56 -2.97 8.59 -23.64
N THR A 57 -4.27 8.42 -23.33
CA THR A 57 -4.76 7.43 -22.35
C THR A 57 -5.34 6.19 -23.02
N PHE A 58 -5.09 5.96 -24.32
CA PHE A 58 -5.70 4.87 -25.10
C PHE A 58 -7.23 4.83 -24.99
N ASN A 59 -7.87 6.00 -24.93
CA ASN A 59 -9.30 6.16 -24.68
C ASN A 59 -9.79 5.64 -23.31
N TYR A 60 -8.90 5.26 -22.38
CA TYR A 60 -9.28 4.90 -21.01
C TYR A 60 -9.52 6.14 -20.16
N SER A 61 -10.52 6.03 -19.28
CA SER A 61 -10.94 7.08 -18.35
C SER A 61 -10.81 6.65 -16.88
N THR A 62 -10.13 5.55 -16.57
CA THR A 62 -10.05 4.98 -15.21
C THR A 62 -9.03 5.70 -14.32
N GLY A 63 -9.13 5.49 -13.01
CA GLY A 63 -8.26 6.10 -12.00
C GLY A 63 -6.77 5.85 -12.22
N GLY A 64 -6.39 4.68 -12.76
CA GLY A 64 -5.00 4.38 -13.08
C GLY A 64 -4.44 5.22 -14.23
N TRP A 65 -5.26 5.52 -15.24
CA TRP A 65 -4.83 6.29 -16.40
C TRP A 65 -4.89 7.80 -16.18
N VAL A 66 -5.84 8.26 -15.36
CA VAL A 66 -6.12 9.69 -15.22
C VAL A 66 -5.67 10.23 -13.85
N ALA A 67 -6.06 9.59 -12.76
CA ALA A 67 -5.80 10.11 -11.41
C ALA A 67 -4.37 9.80 -10.92
N ALA A 68 -3.82 8.62 -11.21
CA ALA A 68 -2.46 8.24 -10.80
C ALA A 68 -1.35 9.19 -11.31
N PRO A 69 -1.29 9.59 -12.60
CA PRO A 69 -0.26 10.53 -13.07
C PRO A 69 -0.44 11.96 -12.53
N VAL A 70 -1.66 12.34 -12.12
CA VAL A 70 -1.89 13.60 -11.40
C VAL A 70 -1.26 13.53 -10.00
N VAL A 71 -1.51 12.44 -9.27
CA VAL A 71 -0.92 12.21 -7.95
C VAL A 71 0.60 12.22 -7.99
N ALA A 72 1.21 11.54 -8.96
CA ALA A 72 2.66 11.54 -9.13
C ALA A 72 3.26 12.95 -9.24
N ARG A 73 2.62 13.83 -10.02
CA ARG A 73 3.05 15.23 -10.19
C ARG A 73 2.84 16.07 -8.93
N ILE A 74 1.72 15.88 -8.23
CA ILE A 74 1.43 16.56 -6.96
C ILE A 74 2.50 16.18 -5.93
N VAL A 75 2.74 14.88 -5.74
CA VAL A 75 3.72 14.40 -4.76
C VAL A 75 5.11 14.90 -5.10
N LYS A 76 5.54 14.83 -6.36
CA LYS A 76 6.85 15.35 -6.78
C LYS A 76 7.02 16.83 -6.39
N ARG A 77 6.01 17.66 -6.69
CA ARG A 77 6.08 19.10 -6.39
C ARG A 77 6.03 19.38 -4.90
N MET A 78 5.17 18.67 -4.17
CA MET A 78 5.07 18.77 -2.71
C MET A 78 6.38 18.36 -2.04
N ALA A 79 6.97 17.24 -2.46
CA ALA A 79 8.22 16.73 -1.93
C ALA A 79 9.37 17.73 -2.10
N THR A 80 9.47 18.37 -3.27
CA THR A 80 10.44 19.47 -3.48
C THR A 80 10.19 20.65 -2.53
N LEU A 81 8.94 21.05 -2.33
CA LEU A 81 8.59 22.19 -1.46
C LEU A 81 8.89 21.95 0.02
N ILE A 82 8.71 20.71 0.49
CA ILE A 82 8.95 20.34 1.90
C ILE A 82 10.39 19.85 2.16
N GLY A 83 11.28 19.96 1.17
CA GLY A 83 12.69 19.56 1.30
C GLY A 83 12.89 18.05 1.44
N MET A 84 11.95 17.24 0.95
CA MET A 84 12.06 15.77 0.99
C MET A 84 13.01 15.31 -0.11
N PRO A 85 14.08 14.56 0.21
CA PRO A 85 14.98 14.01 -0.82
C PRO A 85 14.30 12.85 -1.56
N PRO A 86 14.58 12.66 -2.86
CA PRO A 86 14.13 11.48 -3.58
C PRO A 86 14.81 10.23 -3.03
N GLU A 87 14.03 9.17 -2.86
CA GLU A 87 14.49 7.84 -2.47
C GLU A 87 15.22 7.19 -3.65
N ARG A 88 16.50 6.83 -3.45
CA ARG A 88 17.26 6.04 -4.41
C ARG A 88 16.71 4.61 -4.38
N HIS A 89 16.01 4.21 -5.43
CA HIS A 89 15.84 2.78 -5.68
C HIS A 89 17.23 2.17 -5.92
N PRO A 90 17.54 0.99 -5.34
CA PRO A 90 18.72 0.25 -5.76
C PRO A 90 18.62 0.03 -7.27
N GLU A 91 19.73 0.26 -7.97
CA GLU A 91 19.88 -0.15 -9.36
C GLU A 91 19.42 -1.60 -9.51
N PRO A 92 18.68 -1.97 -10.58
CA PRO A 92 18.25 -3.35 -10.77
C PRO A 92 19.46 -4.26 -10.57
N ALA A 93 19.29 -5.27 -9.72
CA ALA A 93 20.39 -6.13 -9.32
C ALA A 93 21.16 -6.60 -10.57
N PRO A 94 22.50 -6.55 -10.56
CA PRO A 94 23.30 -6.90 -11.74
C PRO A 94 22.90 -8.29 -12.23
N GLU A 95 22.87 -8.48 -13.55
CA GLU A 95 22.30 -9.68 -14.20
C GLU A 95 22.81 -11.01 -13.64
N GLY A 96 24.02 -11.02 -13.07
CA GLY A 96 24.59 -12.17 -12.35
C GLY A 96 23.75 -12.62 -11.16
N LEU A 97 23.26 -11.70 -10.32
CA LEU A 97 22.45 -12.02 -9.14
C LEU A 97 21.08 -12.59 -9.53
N LEU A 98 20.52 -12.12 -10.64
CA LEU A 98 19.25 -12.62 -11.18
C LEU A 98 19.39 -14.04 -11.75
N ARG A 99 20.54 -14.37 -12.35
CA ARG A 99 20.85 -15.73 -12.80
C ARG A 99 20.96 -16.69 -11.62
N GLU A 100 21.67 -16.29 -10.57
CA GLU A 100 21.82 -17.10 -9.36
C GLU A 100 20.48 -17.33 -8.65
N ALA A 101 19.68 -16.27 -8.45
CA ALA A 101 18.36 -16.40 -7.82
C ALA A 101 17.40 -17.31 -8.62
N ARG A 102 17.45 -17.26 -9.96
CA ARG A 102 16.68 -18.17 -10.83
C ARG A 102 17.17 -19.61 -10.74
N ALA A 103 18.48 -19.82 -10.68
CA ALA A 103 19.07 -21.15 -10.51
C ALA A 103 18.65 -21.77 -9.16
N VAL A 104 18.77 -21.03 -8.06
CA VAL A 104 18.34 -21.48 -6.72
C VAL A 104 16.85 -21.78 -6.69
N THR A 105 16.02 -20.93 -7.31
CA THR A 105 14.56 -21.16 -7.41
C THR A 105 14.22 -22.41 -8.22
N SER A 106 14.97 -22.70 -9.30
CA SER A 106 14.76 -23.91 -10.10
C SER A 106 15.12 -25.19 -9.34
N VAL A 107 16.18 -25.16 -8.53
CA VAL A 107 16.58 -26.27 -7.66
C VAL A 107 15.55 -26.52 -6.56
N ALA A 108 15.04 -25.46 -5.92
CA ALA A 108 14.00 -25.58 -4.89
C ALA A 108 12.71 -26.22 -5.41
N ARG A 109 12.34 -25.96 -6.68
CA ARG A 109 11.15 -26.55 -7.31
C ARG A 109 11.32 -28.04 -7.68
N ALA A 110 12.56 -28.51 -7.81
CA ALA A 110 12.87 -29.90 -8.14
C ALA A 110 12.88 -30.84 -6.91
N VAL A 111 12.73 -30.31 -5.69
CA VAL A 111 12.61 -31.12 -4.48
C VAL A 111 11.20 -31.74 -4.43
N PRO A 112 11.06 -33.08 -4.49
CA PRO A 112 9.75 -33.72 -4.38
C PRO A 112 9.22 -33.54 -2.96
N THR A 113 8.07 -32.88 -2.82
CA THR A 113 7.32 -32.83 -1.56
C THR A 113 6.84 -34.23 -1.18
N PRO A 114 7.04 -34.69 0.07
CA PRO A 114 6.51 -35.98 0.51
C PRO A 114 4.98 -35.96 0.42
N LYS A 115 4.40 -37.01 -0.20
CA LYS A 115 2.96 -37.19 -0.34
C LYS A 115 2.35 -37.36 1.06
N ALA A 116 1.45 -36.45 1.44
CA ALA A 116 0.75 -36.51 2.72
C ALA A 116 0.06 -37.88 2.88
N ALA A 117 0.39 -38.59 3.95
CA ALA A 117 -0.33 -39.78 4.36
C ALA A 117 -1.80 -39.41 4.64
N THR A 118 -2.74 -40.17 4.09
CA THR A 118 -4.17 -40.01 4.36
C THR A 118 -4.44 -40.45 5.80
N VAL A 119 -4.36 -39.51 6.73
CA VAL A 119 -4.86 -39.67 8.10
C VAL A 119 -6.36 -39.34 8.08
N ASN A 120 -7.19 -40.26 8.56
CA ASN A 120 -8.64 -40.05 8.65
C ASN A 120 -8.91 -38.80 9.51
N ALA A 121 -9.61 -37.83 8.92
CA ALA A 121 -9.81 -36.50 9.51
C ALA A 121 -10.61 -36.51 10.83
N GLU A 122 -11.43 -37.54 11.04
CA GLU A 122 -12.31 -37.66 12.20
C GLU A 122 -11.53 -37.98 13.48
N ASP A 123 -10.58 -38.92 13.41
CA ASP A 123 -9.74 -39.30 14.56
C ASP A 123 -8.82 -38.16 15.00
N HIS A 124 -8.34 -37.37 14.04
CA HIS A 124 -7.45 -36.25 14.31
C HIS A 124 -8.19 -35.03 14.90
N MET A 125 -9.47 -34.85 14.56
CA MET A 125 -10.30 -33.77 15.09
C MET A 125 -10.76 -34.08 16.52
N LEU A 126 -11.17 -35.32 16.80
CA LEU A 126 -11.57 -35.74 18.16
C LEU A 126 -10.40 -35.67 19.16
N ASN A 127 -9.18 -36.05 18.74
CA ASN A 127 -7.99 -35.92 19.60
C ASN A 127 -7.60 -34.44 19.84
N ARG A 128 -7.82 -33.55 18.87
CA ARG A 128 -7.57 -32.12 19.07
C ARG A 128 -8.60 -31.45 19.98
N VAL A 129 -9.88 -31.82 19.87
CA VAL A 129 -10.92 -31.29 20.77
C VAL A 129 -10.68 -31.74 22.21
N ARG A 130 -10.28 -33.01 22.42
CA ARG A 130 -9.90 -33.50 23.76
C ARG A 130 -8.68 -32.78 24.34
N ALA A 131 -7.67 -32.47 23.51
CA ALA A 131 -6.48 -31.74 23.95
C ALA A 131 -6.78 -30.28 24.32
N VAL A 132 -7.66 -29.60 23.56
CA VAL A 132 -8.05 -28.20 23.83
C VAL A 132 -8.89 -28.07 25.10
N LEU A 133 -9.77 -29.03 25.37
CA LEU A 133 -10.58 -29.03 26.61
C LEU A 133 -9.74 -29.32 27.88
N ALA A 134 -8.56 -29.93 27.74
CA ALA A 134 -7.65 -30.20 28.86
C ALA A 134 -6.79 -28.99 29.26
N THR A 135 -6.64 -28.00 28.37
CA THR A 135 -5.86 -26.78 28.62
C THR A 135 -6.84 -25.62 28.84
N GLY A 136 -7.17 -25.36 30.11
CA GLY A 136 -8.07 -24.26 30.50
C GLY A 136 -7.74 -22.90 29.83
N THR A 137 -8.78 -22.09 29.68
CA THR A 137 -8.82 -20.79 28.96
C THR A 137 -7.70 -19.82 29.36
N PRO A 138 -7.03 -19.14 28.41
CA PRO A 138 -6.17 -18.01 28.73
C PRO A 138 -6.98 -16.73 29.02
N ASP A 139 -6.50 -16.03 30.04
CA ASP A 139 -7.02 -14.81 30.67
C ASP A 139 -7.15 -13.61 29.70
N ALA A 140 -8.31 -12.95 29.73
CA ALA A 140 -8.71 -11.84 28.86
C ALA A 140 -7.99 -10.50 29.19
N ALA A 141 -7.17 -10.44 30.25
CA ALA A 141 -6.54 -9.20 30.69
C ALA A 141 -5.32 -8.73 29.85
N ALA A 142 -4.75 -9.57 28.99
CA ALA A 142 -3.47 -9.27 28.33
C ALA A 142 -3.55 -8.31 27.12
N PHE A 143 -4.74 -7.98 26.60
CA PHE A 143 -4.88 -7.20 25.36
C PHE A 143 -5.01 -5.67 25.57
N ALA A 144 -5.11 -5.19 26.82
CA ALA A 144 -5.58 -3.83 27.11
C ALA A 144 -4.48 -2.78 27.44
N ALA A 145 -3.18 -3.05 27.28
CA ALA A 145 -2.14 -2.09 27.67
C ALA A 145 -1.06 -1.89 26.60
N ARG A 146 -1.24 -0.90 25.71
CA ARG A 146 -0.13 -0.22 25.02
C ARG A 146 -0.29 1.30 25.24
N PRO A 147 0.71 2.00 25.79
CA PRO A 147 0.61 3.44 26.04
C PRO A 147 0.68 4.23 24.73
N ALA A 148 -0.08 5.33 24.67
CA ALA A 148 -0.08 6.27 23.56
C ALA A 148 1.27 7.03 23.48
N SER A 149 1.78 7.22 22.26
CA SER A 149 2.97 8.04 21.99
C SER A 149 2.73 9.52 22.34
N PRO A 150 3.74 10.27 22.83
CA PRO A 150 3.56 11.65 23.23
C PRO A 150 3.36 12.60 22.04
N GLU A 151 2.45 13.55 22.23
CA GLU A 151 2.04 14.60 21.27
C GLU A 151 3.17 15.64 21.07
N PRO A 152 3.37 16.18 19.85
CA PRO A 152 4.41 17.18 19.61
C PRO A 152 3.99 18.56 20.16
N GLN A 153 4.85 19.14 21.00
CA GLN A 153 4.66 20.47 21.62
C GLN A 153 4.75 21.60 20.58
N PRO A 154 3.93 22.66 20.69
CA PRO A 154 4.01 23.84 19.82
C PRO A 154 5.24 24.70 20.13
N GLY A 155 6.04 24.99 19.09
CA GLY A 155 7.24 25.82 19.19
C GLY A 155 6.93 27.27 19.58
N HIS A 156 7.76 27.82 20.47
CA HIS A 156 7.77 29.24 20.84
C HIS A 156 8.20 30.14 19.66
N PRO A 157 7.71 31.38 19.59
CA PRO A 157 8.16 32.35 18.59
C PRO A 157 9.59 32.80 18.89
N GLU A 158 10.50 32.57 17.95
CA GLU A 158 11.86 33.08 18.02
C GLU A 158 11.86 34.60 17.79
N LYS A 159 12.52 35.31 18.70
CA LYS A 159 12.57 36.77 18.77
C LYS A 159 13.32 37.35 17.58
N ALA A 160 12.79 38.47 17.09
CA ALA A 160 13.49 39.41 16.23
C ALA A 160 14.89 39.75 16.77
N LEU A 161 15.89 39.70 15.90
CA LEU A 161 17.13 40.43 16.09
C LEU A 161 17.39 41.26 14.83
N ALA A 162 17.16 42.57 14.99
CA ALA A 162 17.65 43.62 14.12
C ALA A 162 19.18 43.80 14.29
N THR A 163 19.78 44.64 13.43
CA THR A 163 21.19 45.09 13.34
C THR A 163 21.92 44.33 12.21
N ARG A 164 22.41 44.94 11.13
CA ARG A 164 22.89 46.30 10.87
C ARG A 164 22.85 46.59 9.37
#